data_AF-A0A8S0VVJ8-F1
#
_entry.id   AF-A0A8S0VVJ8-F1
#
_cell.length_a   1.000
_cell.length_b   1.000
_cell.length_c   1.000
_cell.angle_alpha   90.00
_cell.angle_beta   90.00
_cell.angle_gamma   90.00
#
_symmetry.space_group_name_H-M   'P 1'
#
loop_
_entity.id
_entity.type
_entity.pdbx_description
1 polymer ?
#
loop_
_entity_poly.entity_id
_entity_poly.type
_entity_poly.pdbx_seq_one_letter_code
_entity_poly.pdbx_strand_id
1 'polypeptide(L)'
;MLLCPPILRRVLPFPFFTSTGRIRRMRFSKCLVFQLLTLSTTTFASESLLKPYVLTNNIAGLGFFAHFDWQAIDDPTHGRVTYVDKKTAIQQNLTYASYDSFILRTDSKTVLDPAGPGRNSVRIRSKRTYETHVAVFDVRHMPQGCGTWPAIWETKEINWPDGGEIDILEGVNDQAPNSATIHTRAGCSMPETRLQTGTSGQLDCDWLVNFNTGCGVKFPTKASYGPDFNANGGGWFAIERTDEHISVWFWDRQGNTVPRDVKRGTLLVDPKKWGVPSAHFPNTSCDFTQFFQENHIIINLTLCGDWAGNAYGATGCPSTCIDHVNSSPEAFTEAYFDIGSIRIYEHL
;
A
#
# COMPACT_ATOMS: atom_id res chain seq x y z
N MET A 1 65.82 -20.48 -38.33
CA MET A 1 66.37 -19.87 -37.10
C MET A 1 65.53 -20.39 -35.94
N LEU A 2 65.90 -21.44 -35.20
CA LEU A 2 66.97 -21.54 -34.16
C LEU A 2 66.70 -20.47 -33.05
N LEU A 3 66.53 -20.77 -31.75
CA LEU A 3 67.07 -21.86 -30.93
C LEU A 3 66.27 -22.10 -29.63
N CYS A 4 66.61 -23.24 -29.01
CA CYS A 4 66.11 -23.90 -27.81
C CYS A 4 67.20 -23.79 -26.67
N PRO A 5 67.27 -24.58 -25.56
CA PRO A 5 67.10 -24.15 -24.15
C PRO A 5 68.30 -24.43 -23.14
N PRO A 6 68.25 -25.25 -22.04
CA PRO A 6 68.01 -24.94 -20.58
C PRO A 6 69.06 -25.48 -19.51
N ILE A 7 68.67 -25.54 -18.21
CA ILE A 7 68.99 -26.49 -17.07
C ILE A 7 70.16 -26.21 -16.07
N LEU A 8 69.92 -26.34 -14.73
CA LEU A 8 70.55 -27.25 -13.69
C LEU A 8 70.33 -26.79 -12.20
N ARG A 9 69.72 -27.61 -11.30
CA ARG A 9 70.23 -28.56 -10.23
C ARG A 9 70.82 -27.92 -8.94
N ARG A 10 70.27 -28.12 -7.71
CA ARG A 10 70.27 -29.23 -6.70
C ARG A 10 71.55 -29.30 -5.80
N VAL A 11 71.38 -29.43 -4.45
CA VAL A 11 72.06 -30.35 -3.48
C VAL A 11 72.05 -29.82 -2.00
N LEU A 12 71.80 -30.73 -1.03
CA LEU A 12 71.83 -30.60 0.47
C LEU A 12 73.26 -30.73 1.05
N PRO A 13 73.54 -30.47 2.36
CA PRO A 13 73.57 -31.56 3.37
C PRO A 13 73.30 -31.20 4.86
N PHE A 14 73.13 -32.25 5.69
CA PHE A 14 73.11 -32.36 7.17
C PHE A 14 74.48 -32.08 7.84
N PRO A 15 74.58 -31.85 9.17
CA PRO A 15 75.01 -32.93 10.09
C PRO A 15 74.47 -32.94 11.57
N PHE A 16 74.60 -34.14 12.16
CA PHE A 16 74.67 -34.67 13.54
C PHE A 16 74.89 -33.75 14.78
N PHE A 17 74.32 -34.15 15.94
CA PHE A 17 75.07 -34.48 17.19
C PHE A 17 74.25 -35.29 18.21
N THR A 18 74.96 -36.07 19.02
CA THR A 18 74.54 -37.13 19.96
C THR A 18 74.47 -36.67 21.43
N SER A 19 73.80 -37.45 22.29
CA SER A 19 74.23 -37.87 23.65
C SER A 19 73.18 -37.77 24.78
N THR A 20 72.83 -38.96 25.29
CA THR A 20 72.62 -39.43 26.68
C THR A 20 72.07 -38.51 27.79
N GLY A 21 71.12 -39.03 28.60
CA GLY A 21 70.93 -38.54 29.97
C GLY A 21 69.61 -38.83 30.69
N ARG A 22 69.63 -39.88 31.53
CA ARG A 22 68.92 -40.03 32.83
C ARG A 22 67.39 -39.98 32.92
N ILE A 23 66.86 -41.14 33.30
CA ILE A 23 65.59 -41.36 34.01
C ILE A 23 65.60 -40.63 35.35
N ARG A 24 64.63 -39.73 35.58
CA ARG A 24 64.19 -39.30 36.91
C ARG A 24 62.68 -39.47 37.03
N ARG A 25 62.27 -40.33 37.95
CA ARG A 25 60.89 -40.42 38.44
C ARG A 25 60.50 -39.08 39.05
N MET A 26 59.43 -38.48 38.55
CA MET A 26 58.78 -37.33 39.19
C MET A 26 57.30 -37.60 39.39
N ARG A 27 56.81 -37.08 40.51
CA ARG A 27 55.63 -37.48 41.27
C ARG A 27 54.32 -37.21 40.50
N PHE A 28 53.37 -38.14 40.61
CA PHE A 28 51.97 -37.90 40.25
C PHE A 28 51.40 -36.79 41.12
N SER A 29 51.10 -35.64 40.52
CA SER A 29 50.23 -34.63 41.10
C SER A 29 48.83 -34.87 40.54
N LYS A 30 47.88 -35.23 41.42
CA LYS A 30 46.47 -35.38 41.07
C LYS A 30 45.90 -33.99 40.74
N CYS A 31 45.89 -33.63 39.46
CA CYS A 31 45.09 -32.50 38.99
C CYS A 31 43.65 -32.98 38.84
N LEU A 32 42.78 -32.55 39.74
CA LEU A 32 41.34 -32.74 39.65
C LEU A 32 40.83 -31.88 38.48
N VAL A 33 40.59 -32.49 37.32
CA VAL A 33 39.92 -31.82 36.20
C VAL A 33 38.43 -31.91 36.47
N PHE A 34 37.83 -30.83 36.98
CA PHE A 34 36.38 -30.66 37.00
C PHE A 34 35.92 -30.42 35.54
N GLN A 35 35.45 -31.48 34.87
CA GLN A 35 34.67 -31.33 33.65
C GLN A 35 33.30 -30.77 34.04
N LEU A 36 33.12 -29.44 33.91
CA LEU A 36 31.80 -28.85 33.83
C LEU A 36 31.19 -29.27 32.49
N LEU A 37 30.29 -30.26 32.52
CA LEU A 37 29.30 -30.43 31.45
C LEU A 37 28.36 -29.24 31.52
N THR A 38 28.61 -28.21 30.71
CA THR A 38 27.60 -27.21 30.40
C THR A 38 26.54 -27.89 29.54
N LEU A 39 25.42 -28.25 30.18
CA LEU A 39 24.21 -28.69 29.49
C LEU A 39 23.67 -27.46 28.74
N SER A 40 24.07 -27.27 27.49
CA SER A 40 23.46 -26.25 26.61
C SER A 40 22.01 -26.67 26.37
N THR A 41 21.10 -26.11 27.17
CA THR A 41 19.67 -26.14 26.88
C THR A 41 19.46 -25.29 25.63
N THR A 42 19.38 -25.94 24.47
CA THR A 42 18.86 -25.30 23.27
C THR A 42 17.39 -25.02 23.52
N THR A 43 17.09 -23.80 23.98
CA THR A 43 15.76 -23.24 23.90
C THR A 43 15.41 -23.15 22.42
N PHE A 44 14.66 -24.13 21.91
CA PHE A 44 13.94 -23.96 20.66
C PHE A 44 12.96 -22.82 20.93
N ALA A 45 13.30 -21.62 20.48
CA ALA A 45 12.30 -20.59 20.32
C ALA A 45 11.24 -21.21 19.40
N SER A 46 10.03 -21.41 19.93
CA SER A 46 8.88 -21.65 19.10
C SER A 46 8.73 -20.39 18.25
N GLU A 47 9.28 -20.40 17.03
CA GLU A 47 8.85 -19.46 16.01
C GLU A 47 7.34 -19.67 15.93
N SER A 48 6.58 -18.70 16.46
CA SER A 48 5.16 -18.58 16.21
C SER A 48 5.02 -18.59 14.69
N LEU A 49 4.60 -19.73 14.14
CA LEU A 49 4.32 -19.90 12.73
C LEU A 49 3.08 -19.04 12.46
N LEU A 50 3.30 -17.74 12.23
CA LEU A 50 2.24 -16.80 11.88
C LEU A 50 1.52 -17.40 10.67
N LYS A 51 0.25 -17.73 10.88
CA LYS A 51 -0.57 -18.39 9.87
C LYS A 51 -0.60 -17.47 8.64
N PRO A 52 -0.38 -18.00 7.42
CA PRO A 52 -0.60 -17.20 6.22
C PRO A 52 -2.04 -16.68 6.17
N TYR A 53 -2.26 -15.51 5.57
CA TYR A 53 -3.61 -15.00 5.35
C TYR A 53 -4.29 -15.85 4.26
N VAL A 54 -5.57 -16.16 4.45
CA VAL A 54 -6.36 -17.02 3.55
C VAL A 54 -7.39 -16.17 2.82
N LEU A 55 -7.55 -16.39 1.52
CA LEU A 55 -8.51 -15.66 0.69
C LEU A 55 -9.95 -15.91 1.21
N THR A 56 -10.62 -14.86 1.66
CA THR A 56 -12.02 -14.90 2.12
C THR A 56 -12.99 -14.35 1.09
N ASN A 57 -12.57 -13.36 0.31
CA ASN A 57 -13.38 -12.80 -0.77
C ASN A 57 -12.54 -12.49 -2.02
N ASN A 58 -13.06 -12.83 -3.19
CA ASN A 58 -12.53 -12.44 -4.49
C ASN A 58 -13.64 -11.69 -5.25
N ILE A 59 -13.57 -10.36 -5.23
CA ILE A 59 -14.59 -9.46 -5.76
C ILE A 59 -14.12 -9.02 -7.16
N ALA A 60 -14.74 -9.54 -8.20
CA ALA A 60 -14.45 -9.20 -9.59
C ALA A 60 -15.75 -9.06 -10.39
N GLY A 61 -15.75 -8.21 -11.41
CA GLY A 61 -16.89 -8.04 -12.31
C GLY A 61 -18.21 -7.77 -11.57
N LEU A 62 -19.23 -8.58 -11.82
CA LEU A 62 -20.54 -8.46 -11.16
C LEU A 62 -20.49 -8.60 -9.62
N GLY A 63 -19.42 -9.16 -9.06
CA GLY A 63 -19.22 -9.29 -7.61
C GLY A 63 -19.29 -7.95 -6.87
N PHE A 64 -18.86 -6.84 -7.50
CA PHE A 64 -18.97 -5.51 -6.91
C PHE A 64 -20.42 -5.15 -6.56
N PHE A 65 -21.39 -5.52 -7.39
CA PHE A 65 -22.80 -5.28 -7.13
C PHE A 65 -23.36 -6.08 -5.94
N ALA A 66 -22.70 -7.17 -5.56
CA ALA A 66 -23.07 -8.01 -4.43
C ALA A 66 -22.43 -7.54 -3.13
N HIS A 67 -21.17 -7.09 -3.20
CA HIS A 67 -20.35 -6.79 -2.02
C HIS A 67 -20.30 -5.33 -1.61
N PHE A 68 -20.78 -4.41 -2.43
CA PHE A 68 -20.80 -2.97 -2.14
C PHE A 68 -22.20 -2.37 -2.20
N ASP A 69 -22.37 -1.28 -1.45
CA ASP A 69 -23.52 -0.37 -1.49
C ASP A 69 -23.10 0.96 -2.12
N TRP A 70 -24.00 1.58 -2.89
CA TRP A 70 -23.80 2.89 -3.49
C TRP A 70 -24.32 3.96 -2.52
N GLN A 71 -23.46 4.90 -2.15
CA GLN A 71 -23.79 5.94 -1.19
C GLN A 71 -24.25 7.20 -1.91
N ALA A 72 -25.57 7.38 -2.02
CA ALA A 72 -26.16 8.62 -2.51
C ALA A 72 -26.26 9.64 -1.36
N ILE A 73 -25.12 10.22 -1.01
CA ILE A 73 -24.96 11.17 0.09
C ILE A 73 -24.38 12.49 -0.45
N ASP A 74 -24.58 13.57 0.29
CA ASP A 74 -23.79 14.78 0.08
C ASP A 74 -22.31 14.46 0.34
N ASP A 75 -21.43 15.03 -0.47
CA ASP A 75 -20.00 14.76 -0.38
C ASP A 75 -19.41 15.33 0.92
N PRO A 76 -18.86 14.50 1.81
CA PRO A 76 -18.30 14.98 3.08
C PRO A 76 -17.13 15.96 2.90
N THR A 77 -16.48 15.94 1.73
CA THR A 77 -15.36 16.84 1.37
C THR A 77 -15.79 17.99 0.45
N HIS A 78 -17.10 18.27 0.40
CA HIS A 78 -17.70 19.43 -0.25
C HIS A 78 -17.37 19.57 -1.75
N GLY A 79 -17.17 18.45 -2.45
CA GLY A 79 -16.90 18.42 -3.87
C GLY A 79 -18.04 18.94 -4.75
N ARG A 80 -17.70 19.34 -5.97
CA ARG A 80 -18.63 19.64 -7.06
C ARG A 80 -19.15 18.36 -7.70
N VAL A 81 -19.71 17.49 -6.87
CA VAL A 81 -20.14 16.15 -7.23
C VAL A 81 -21.57 15.91 -6.78
N THR A 82 -22.27 15.02 -7.48
CA THR A 82 -23.52 14.41 -7.02
C THR A 82 -23.31 12.91 -6.97
N TYR A 83 -23.24 12.32 -5.78
CA TYR A 83 -23.19 10.87 -5.67
C TYR A 83 -24.57 10.26 -5.91
N VAL A 84 -24.67 9.42 -6.93
CA VAL A 84 -25.95 8.81 -7.32
C VAL A 84 -26.10 7.39 -6.77
N ASP A 85 -27.35 6.97 -6.60
CA ASP A 85 -27.65 5.60 -6.17
C ASP A 85 -27.28 4.55 -7.25
N LYS A 86 -27.29 3.27 -6.84
CA LYS A 86 -26.92 2.14 -7.72
C LYS A 86 -27.77 2.08 -8.99
N LYS A 87 -29.09 2.32 -8.89
CA LYS A 87 -30.01 2.24 -10.03
C LYS A 87 -29.66 3.31 -11.06
N THR A 88 -29.46 4.53 -10.58
CA THR A 88 -29.10 5.70 -11.38
C THR A 88 -27.72 5.54 -12.00
N ALA A 89 -26.74 5.06 -11.22
CA ALA A 89 -25.38 4.78 -11.71
C ALA A 89 -25.37 3.76 -12.86
N ILE A 90 -26.18 2.70 -12.78
CA ILE A 90 -26.31 1.72 -13.87
C ILE A 90 -27.02 2.34 -15.07
N GLN A 91 -28.14 3.04 -14.85
CA GLN A 91 -28.93 3.65 -15.93
C GLN A 91 -28.15 4.71 -16.73
N GLN A 92 -27.33 5.50 -16.05
CA GLN A 92 -26.47 6.51 -16.67
C GLN A 92 -25.12 5.95 -17.14
N ASN A 93 -24.87 4.65 -16.94
CA ASN A 93 -23.59 4.01 -17.22
C ASN A 93 -22.43 4.74 -16.50
N LEU A 94 -22.59 5.06 -15.23
CA LEU A 94 -21.53 5.53 -14.31
C LEU A 94 -20.88 4.37 -13.56
N THR A 95 -21.59 3.25 -13.40
CA THR A 95 -20.99 1.97 -13.06
C THR A 95 -21.34 0.89 -14.06
N TYR A 96 -20.34 0.12 -14.46
CA TYR A 96 -20.50 -1.00 -15.38
C TYR A 96 -19.64 -2.16 -14.90
N ALA A 97 -20.11 -3.40 -15.04
CA ALA A 97 -19.30 -4.56 -14.74
C ALA A 97 -19.41 -5.60 -15.85
N SER A 98 -18.26 -6.11 -16.29
CA SER A 98 -18.14 -7.28 -17.16
C SER A 98 -17.77 -8.51 -16.32
N TYR A 99 -17.24 -9.55 -16.96
CA TYR A 99 -16.71 -10.72 -16.27
C TYR A 99 -15.47 -10.41 -15.42
N ASP A 100 -14.57 -9.56 -15.92
CA ASP A 100 -13.24 -9.31 -15.31
C ASP A 100 -12.90 -7.83 -15.12
N SER A 101 -13.87 -6.94 -15.29
CA SER A 101 -13.70 -5.50 -15.10
C SER A 101 -14.90 -4.91 -14.39
N PHE A 102 -14.62 -4.00 -13.45
CA PHE A 102 -15.60 -3.12 -12.85
C PHE A 102 -15.17 -1.68 -13.10
N ILE A 103 -16.05 -0.93 -13.77
CA ILE A 103 -15.87 0.48 -14.05
C ILE A 103 -16.68 1.32 -13.08
N LEU A 104 -16.04 2.33 -12.50
CA LEU A 104 -16.67 3.42 -11.77
C LEU A 104 -16.19 4.74 -12.40
N ARG A 105 -17.11 5.55 -12.94
CA ARG A 105 -16.80 6.78 -13.68
C ARG A 105 -17.70 7.93 -13.30
N THR A 106 -17.24 9.15 -13.55
CA THR A 106 -18.07 10.36 -13.49
C THR A 106 -18.77 10.62 -14.83
N ASP A 107 -19.81 11.44 -14.83
CA ASP A 107 -20.47 11.93 -16.04
C ASP A 107 -19.47 12.73 -16.89
N SER A 108 -19.32 12.37 -18.17
CA SER A 108 -18.44 13.04 -19.13
C SER A 108 -19.16 13.64 -20.34
N LYS A 109 -20.46 13.93 -20.21
CA LYS A 109 -21.34 14.38 -21.31
C LYS A 109 -22.12 15.66 -20.97
N THR A 110 -22.47 15.86 -19.71
CA THR A 110 -23.38 16.93 -19.31
C THR A 110 -22.61 18.21 -18.97
N VAL A 111 -22.99 19.31 -19.63
CA VAL A 111 -22.65 20.67 -19.18
C VAL A 111 -23.59 21.03 -18.04
N LEU A 112 -23.05 21.41 -16.90
CA LEU A 112 -23.82 21.65 -15.68
C LEU A 112 -24.32 23.09 -15.60
N ASP A 113 -25.51 23.27 -15.02
CA ASP A 113 -25.95 24.58 -14.52
C ASP A 113 -25.07 24.96 -13.30
N PRO A 114 -24.38 26.11 -13.31
CA PRO A 114 -23.61 26.57 -12.16
C PRO A 114 -24.42 26.69 -10.85
N ALA A 115 -25.72 26.96 -10.94
CA ALA A 115 -26.64 27.00 -9.80
C ALA A 115 -27.25 25.63 -9.45
N GLY A 116 -27.03 24.62 -10.29
CA GLY A 116 -27.53 23.26 -10.13
C GLY A 116 -26.59 22.36 -9.31
N PRO A 117 -26.94 21.06 -9.22
CA PRO A 117 -26.13 20.05 -8.53
C PRO A 117 -24.77 19.82 -9.22
N GLY A 118 -23.85 19.18 -8.50
CA GLY A 118 -22.52 18.82 -9.01
C GLY A 118 -22.57 17.70 -10.06
N ARG A 119 -21.41 17.40 -10.67
CA ARG A 119 -21.28 16.37 -11.71
C ARG A 119 -21.61 14.99 -11.14
N ASN A 120 -22.48 14.23 -11.81
CA ASN A 120 -22.84 12.90 -11.30
C ASN A 120 -21.62 11.98 -11.25
N SER A 121 -21.39 11.37 -10.10
CA SER A 121 -20.33 10.41 -9.87
C SER A 121 -20.81 9.35 -8.87
N VAL A 122 -19.90 8.49 -8.44
CA VAL A 122 -20.23 7.33 -7.62
C VAL A 122 -19.25 7.21 -6.45
N ARG A 123 -19.82 6.88 -5.29
CA ARG A 123 -19.13 6.44 -4.08
C ARG A 123 -19.72 5.09 -3.69
N ILE A 124 -18.88 4.06 -3.63
CA ILE A 124 -19.28 2.73 -3.17
C ILE A 124 -18.57 2.38 -1.87
N ARG A 125 -19.30 1.74 -0.97
CA ARG A 125 -18.79 1.24 0.32
C ARG A 125 -19.05 -0.25 0.43
N SER A 126 -18.05 -1.00 0.83
CA SER A 126 -18.19 -2.44 1.06
C SER A 126 -19.23 -2.70 2.15
N LYS A 127 -20.00 -3.79 2.01
CA LYS A 127 -21.01 -4.19 3.00
C LYS A 127 -20.40 -4.74 4.28
N ARG A 128 -19.29 -5.47 4.13
CA ARG A 128 -18.50 -5.99 5.25
C ARG A 128 -17.57 -4.90 5.76
N THR A 129 -17.17 -5.06 7.01
CA THR A 129 -16.07 -4.33 7.63
C THR A 129 -14.91 -5.28 7.90
N TYR A 130 -13.72 -4.73 8.06
CA TYR A 130 -12.48 -5.47 8.27
C TYR A 130 -11.64 -4.82 9.38
N GLU A 131 -11.01 -5.65 10.21
CA GLU A 131 -10.02 -5.24 11.22
C GLU A 131 -8.63 -5.68 10.74
N THR A 132 -8.06 -6.74 11.31
CA THR A 132 -6.82 -7.35 10.82
C THR A 132 -7.09 -8.11 9.52
N HIS A 133 -6.52 -7.63 8.42
CA HIS A 133 -6.72 -8.22 7.11
C HIS A 133 -5.64 -7.78 6.11
N VAL A 134 -5.65 -8.42 4.95
CA VAL A 134 -4.92 -8.01 3.76
C VAL A 134 -5.92 -7.78 2.63
N ALA A 135 -5.81 -6.65 1.93
CA ALA A 135 -6.56 -6.39 0.71
C ALA A 135 -5.61 -6.15 -0.46
N VAL A 136 -5.90 -6.75 -1.61
CA VAL A 136 -5.15 -6.57 -2.87
C VAL A 136 -6.10 -6.05 -3.94
N PHE A 137 -5.79 -4.88 -4.46
CA PHE A 137 -6.53 -4.17 -5.50
C PHE A 137 -5.77 -4.30 -6.82
N ASP A 138 -6.37 -4.96 -7.80
CA ASP A 138 -5.89 -5.02 -9.17
C ASP A 138 -6.55 -3.89 -9.98
N VAL A 139 -5.83 -2.79 -10.18
CA VAL A 139 -6.34 -1.56 -10.79
C VAL A 139 -5.67 -1.37 -12.15
N ARG A 140 -6.46 -1.33 -13.22
CA ARG A 140 -6.00 -1.21 -14.61
C ARG A 140 -5.99 0.24 -15.08
N HIS A 141 -6.92 1.03 -14.55
CA HIS A 141 -7.06 2.46 -14.81
C HIS A 141 -7.59 3.14 -13.55
N MET A 142 -7.15 4.37 -13.28
CA MET A 142 -7.70 5.24 -12.25
C MET A 142 -8.14 6.59 -12.86
N PRO A 143 -9.06 7.32 -12.23
CA PRO A 143 -9.50 8.60 -12.76
C PRO A 143 -8.34 9.59 -12.93
N GLN A 144 -8.32 10.25 -14.08
CA GLN A 144 -7.45 11.38 -14.36
C GLN A 144 -8.24 12.57 -14.91
N GLY A 145 -7.65 13.76 -14.81
CA GLY A 145 -8.18 15.03 -15.29
C GLY A 145 -8.13 16.12 -14.22
N CYS A 146 -8.03 17.36 -14.68
CA CYS A 146 -8.14 18.53 -13.81
C CYS A 146 -9.47 18.54 -13.03
N GLY A 147 -9.37 18.79 -11.73
CA GLY A 147 -10.51 18.79 -10.81
C GLY A 147 -10.83 17.42 -10.23
N THR A 148 -10.26 16.32 -10.71
CA THR A 148 -10.53 14.98 -10.15
C THR A 148 -9.88 14.78 -8.78
N TRP A 149 -10.59 14.06 -7.91
CA TRP A 149 -10.11 13.55 -6.62
C TRP A 149 -10.63 12.12 -6.43
N PRO A 150 -9.93 11.13 -7.00
CA PRO A 150 -10.23 9.72 -6.79
C PRO A 150 -9.61 9.18 -5.49
N ALA A 151 -10.29 8.22 -4.87
CA ALA A 151 -9.76 7.50 -3.71
C ALA A 151 -10.15 6.01 -3.68
N ILE A 152 -9.22 5.17 -3.21
CA ILE A 152 -9.47 3.83 -2.65
C ILE A 152 -8.92 3.87 -1.23
N TRP A 153 -9.80 3.66 -0.25
CA TRP A 153 -9.50 3.93 1.15
C TRP A 153 -10.38 3.12 2.08
N GLU A 154 -10.09 3.16 3.38
CA GLU A 154 -10.80 2.42 4.41
C GLU A 154 -11.14 3.32 5.59
N THR A 155 -12.40 3.31 6.04
CA THR A 155 -12.78 3.99 7.29
C THR A 155 -14.04 3.41 7.91
N LYS A 156 -14.34 3.80 9.14
CA LYS A 156 -15.65 3.70 9.78
C LYS A 156 -16.25 5.10 9.85
N GLU A 157 -17.18 5.38 8.94
CA GLU A 157 -17.71 6.73 8.71
C GLU A 157 -18.45 7.32 9.92
N ILE A 158 -19.09 6.48 10.72
CA ILE A 158 -19.83 6.94 11.90
C ILE A 158 -18.85 7.47 12.96
N ASN A 159 -19.05 8.71 13.39
CA ASN A 159 -18.19 9.43 14.33
C ASN A 159 -16.73 9.55 13.84
N TRP A 160 -16.52 9.67 12.53
CA TRP A 160 -15.19 9.94 12.00
C TRP A 160 -14.52 11.13 12.75
N PRO A 161 -13.24 11.02 13.15
CA PRO A 161 -12.25 9.98 12.81
C PRO A 161 -12.03 8.93 13.91
N ASP A 162 -13.00 8.69 14.80
CA ASP A 162 -12.83 7.80 15.95
C ASP A 162 -12.52 6.33 15.57
N GLY A 163 -12.90 5.92 14.37
CA GLY A 163 -12.61 4.59 13.82
C GLY A 163 -11.40 4.52 12.88
N GLY A 164 -10.66 5.63 12.74
CA GLY A 164 -9.52 5.76 11.85
C GLY A 164 -9.88 5.79 10.36
N GLU A 165 -8.94 6.28 9.55
CA GLU A 165 -9.01 6.30 8.10
C GLU A 165 -7.66 5.93 7.51
N ILE A 166 -7.68 5.15 6.43
CA ILE A 166 -6.50 4.69 5.69
C ILE A 166 -6.70 4.93 4.20
N ASP A 167 -5.97 5.89 3.66
CA ASP A 167 -5.94 6.19 2.23
C ASP A 167 -4.88 5.33 1.55
N ILE A 168 -5.30 4.48 0.62
CA ILE A 168 -4.42 3.50 -0.03
C ILE A 168 -3.98 4.04 -1.39
N LEU A 169 -4.94 4.56 -2.15
CA LEU A 169 -4.75 5.28 -3.40
C LEU A 169 -5.49 6.60 -3.28
N GLU A 170 -4.79 7.72 -3.30
CA GLU A 170 -5.40 9.04 -3.23
C GLU A 170 -4.49 10.11 -3.86
N GLY A 171 -5.13 11.07 -4.52
CA GLY A 171 -4.50 12.28 -5.03
C GLY A 171 -5.51 13.21 -5.70
N VAL A 172 -5.01 14.32 -6.25
CA VAL A 172 -5.85 15.35 -6.87
C VAL A 172 -5.23 15.88 -8.15
N ASN A 173 -6.06 16.29 -9.12
CA ASN A 173 -5.65 17.06 -10.30
C ASN A 173 -4.45 16.47 -11.08
N ASP A 174 -4.40 15.14 -11.26
CA ASP A 174 -3.30 14.41 -11.92
C ASP A 174 -1.91 14.53 -11.25
N GLN A 175 -1.86 15.01 -10.00
CA GLN A 175 -0.58 15.24 -9.32
C GLN A 175 -0.01 13.95 -8.74
N ALA A 176 0.82 13.29 -9.53
CA ALA A 176 1.65 12.19 -9.07
C ALA A 176 2.78 12.67 -8.13
N PRO A 177 3.30 11.81 -7.24
CA PRO A 177 2.94 10.39 -7.04
C PRO A 177 1.73 10.20 -6.12
N ASN A 178 1.29 8.94 -5.98
CA ASN A 178 0.29 8.54 -4.99
C ASN A 178 0.76 8.89 -3.56
N SER A 179 -0.19 9.21 -2.69
CA SER A 179 0.03 9.25 -1.25
C SER A 179 -0.76 8.14 -0.58
N ALA A 180 -0.13 7.38 0.33
CA ALA A 180 -0.88 6.63 1.32
C ALA A 180 -0.85 7.42 2.63
N THR A 181 -2.01 7.61 3.24
CA THR A 181 -2.19 8.50 4.40
C THR A 181 -3.03 7.80 5.45
N ILE A 182 -2.82 8.13 6.72
CA ILE A 182 -3.76 7.75 7.77
C ILE A 182 -4.21 8.98 8.55
N HIS A 183 -5.50 8.97 8.93
CA HIS A 183 -6.13 9.99 9.76
C HIS A 183 -6.70 9.35 11.01
N THR A 184 -6.50 10.03 12.13
CA THR A 184 -6.88 9.57 13.47
C THR A 184 -7.30 10.75 14.33
N ARG A 185 -7.83 10.48 15.52
CA ARG A 185 -7.89 11.47 16.61
C ARG A 185 -6.50 11.71 17.21
N ALA A 186 -6.34 12.81 17.96
CA ALA A 186 -5.10 13.15 18.66
C ALA A 186 -4.45 11.97 19.42
N GLY A 187 -3.12 11.84 19.29
CA GLY A 187 -2.31 10.86 20.03
C GLY A 187 -1.68 9.75 19.19
N CYS A 188 -1.82 9.79 17.86
CA CYS A 188 -1.15 8.88 16.93
C CYS A 188 -0.14 9.66 16.07
N SER A 189 1.12 9.21 16.08
CA SER A 189 2.20 9.82 15.28
C SER A 189 3.18 8.78 14.78
N MET A 190 3.85 9.11 13.68
CA MET A 190 4.81 8.24 13.02
C MET A 190 6.26 8.63 13.34
N PRO A 191 7.17 7.67 13.53
CA PRO A 191 8.59 7.97 13.59
C PRO A 191 9.09 8.47 12.23
N GLU A 192 10.03 9.42 12.25
CA GLU A 192 10.63 10.01 11.04
C GLU A 192 11.26 8.94 10.14
N THR A 193 12.04 8.03 10.74
CA THR A 193 12.72 6.94 10.04
C THR A 193 11.94 5.64 10.17
N ARG A 194 11.53 5.08 9.02
CA ARG A 194 10.75 3.85 8.89
C ARG A 194 11.32 3.02 7.74
N LEU A 195 11.18 1.70 7.82
CA LEU A 195 11.55 0.81 6.71
C LEU A 195 10.47 0.85 5.64
N GLN A 196 10.60 1.80 4.72
CA GLN A 196 9.69 2.02 3.60
C GLN A 196 10.47 2.58 2.40
N THR A 197 9.90 2.46 1.20
CA THR A 197 10.50 3.03 -0.03
C THR A 197 10.03 4.45 -0.32
N GLY A 198 8.87 4.86 0.20
CA GLY A 198 8.32 6.20 0.04
C GLY A 198 8.88 7.22 1.04
N THR A 199 8.54 8.49 0.81
CA THR A 199 9.01 9.63 1.60
C THR A 199 7.90 10.10 2.55
N SER A 200 8.20 10.14 3.85
CA SER A 200 7.31 10.69 4.87
C SER A 200 6.95 12.16 4.56
N GLY A 201 5.68 12.49 4.66
CA GLY A 201 5.21 13.87 4.76
C GLY A 201 5.18 14.30 6.22
N GLN A 202 4.06 14.88 6.65
CA GLN A 202 3.80 15.10 8.06
C GLN A 202 3.77 13.78 8.84
N LEU A 203 4.19 13.82 10.11
CA LEU A 203 4.25 12.66 10.99
C LEU A 203 3.06 12.57 11.97
N ASP A 204 2.37 13.67 12.24
CA ASP A 204 1.18 13.69 13.11
C ASP A 204 -0.04 13.26 12.31
N CYS A 205 -0.71 12.21 12.79
CA CYS A 205 -1.85 11.58 12.13
C CYS A 205 -3.19 12.18 12.60
N ASP A 206 -3.17 13.14 13.53
CA ASP A 206 -4.37 13.85 13.99
C ASP A 206 -4.98 14.68 12.84
N TRP A 207 -6.23 14.39 12.52
CA TRP A 207 -6.99 15.08 11.47
C TRP A 207 -7.13 16.59 11.72
N LEU A 208 -7.05 17.04 12.99
CA LEU A 208 -7.12 18.48 13.31
C LEU A 208 -5.81 19.22 13.01
N VAL A 209 -4.71 18.50 12.77
CA VAL A 209 -3.39 19.09 12.53
C VAL A 209 -3.20 19.37 11.04
N ASN A 210 -2.75 20.60 10.75
CA ASN A 210 -2.45 21.07 9.39
C ASN A 210 -3.58 20.80 8.38
N PHE A 211 -4.79 21.21 8.74
CA PHE A 211 -5.96 21.19 7.84
C PHE A 211 -6.28 19.79 7.30
N ASN A 212 -6.33 18.78 8.19
CA ASN A 212 -6.60 17.40 7.82
C ASN A 212 -5.58 16.80 6.85
N THR A 213 -4.29 17.13 7.00
CA THR A 213 -3.24 16.50 6.18
C THR A 213 -3.03 15.03 6.54
N GLY A 214 -3.32 14.63 7.80
CA GLY A 214 -2.95 13.31 8.31
C GLY A 214 -1.43 13.07 8.27
N CYS A 215 -1.02 11.82 8.47
CA CYS A 215 0.38 11.44 8.33
C CYS A 215 0.59 10.66 7.03
N GLY A 216 0.97 11.36 5.97
CA GLY A 216 1.08 10.80 4.62
C GLY A 216 2.48 10.28 4.27
N VAL A 217 2.55 9.35 3.32
CA VAL A 217 3.79 8.88 2.68
C VAL A 217 3.62 8.93 1.17
N LYS A 218 4.46 9.74 0.51
CA LYS A 218 4.49 9.84 -0.96
C LYS A 218 5.28 8.67 -1.55
N PHE A 219 4.69 8.01 -2.54
CA PHE A 219 5.32 6.84 -3.18
C PHE A 219 6.54 7.27 -4.02
N PRO A 220 7.54 6.38 -4.20
CA PRO A 220 8.82 6.76 -4.83
C PRO A 220 8.76 6.89 -6.35
N THR A 221 7.60 6.72 -6.97
CA THR A 221 7.44 6.70 -8.43
C THR A 221 6.19 7.44 -8.87
N LYS A 222 6.30 8.20 -9.97
CA LYS A 222 5.15 8.88 -10.57
C LYS A 222 4.14 7.91 -11.18
N ALA A 223 4.61 6.75 -11.64
CA ALA A 223 3.76 5.69 -12.18
C ALA A 223 2.78 5.09 -11.16
N SER A 224 2.83 5.52 -9.90
CA SER A 224 1.85 5.14 -8.88
C SER A 224 0.52 5.89 -9.00
N TYR A 225 0.41 6.96 -9.80
CA TYR A 225 -0.81 7.77 -9.82
C TYR A 225 -1.09 8.43 -11.17
N GLY A 226 -2.38 8.66 -11.44
CA GLY A 226 -2.86 9.51 -12.53
C GLY A 226 -2.41 9.05 -13.93
N PRO A 227 -2.05 9.99 -14.83
CA PRO A 227 -1.70 9.68 -16.22
C PRO A 227 -0.54 8.69 -16.37
N ASP A 228 0.50 8.80 -15.54
CA ASP A 228 1.67 7.90 -15.62
C ASP A 228 1.29 6.46 -15.22
N PHE A 229 0.39 6.30 -14.24
CA PHE A 229 -0.17 4.98 -13.86
C PHE A 229 -1.01 4.39 -15.01
N ASN A 230 -1.91 5.20 -15.59
CA ASN A 230 -2.78 4.76 -16.68
C ASN A 230 -1.99 4.38 -17.93
N ALA A 231 -0.96 5.16 -18.29
CA ALA A 231 -0.08 4.89 -19.42
C ALA A 231 0.69 3.55 -19.29
N ASN A 232 0.96 3.11 -18.05
CA ASN A 232 1.59 1.82 -17.78
C ASN A 232 0.59 0.64 -17.70
N GLY A 233 -0.70 0.87 -17.88
CA GLY A 233 -1.74 -0.17 -17.70
C GLY A 233 -2.02 -0.47 -16.22
N GLY A 234 -1.78 0.50 -15.37
CA GLY A 234 -2.05 0.48 -13.94
C GLY A 234 -1.09 -0.37 -13.13
N GLY A 235 -1.63 -1.11 -12.15
CA GLY A 235 -0.83 -1.93 -11.26
C GLY A 235 -1.64 -2.57 -10.14
N TRP A 236 -0.93 -3.05 -9.12
CA TRP A 236 -1.52 -3.59 -7.91
C TRP A 236 -1.21 -2.69 -6.73
N PHE A 237 -2.24 -2.34 -5.98
CA PHE A 237 -2.09 -1.82 -4.63
C PHE A 237 -2.40 -2.95 -3.65
N ALA A 238 -1.67 -3.03 -2.55
CA ALA A 238 -2.01 -3.93 -1.47
C ALA A 238 -1.84 -3.23 -0.13
N ILE A 239 -2.68 -3.59 0.82
CA ILE A 239 -2.61 -3.17 2.22
C ILE A 239 -2.55 -4.40 3.11
N GLU A 240 -1.70 -4.35 4.14
CA GLU A 240 -1.79 -5.21 5.31
C GLU A 240 -2.07 -4.31 6.51
N ARG A 241 -3.15 -4.60 7.22
CA ARG A 241 -3.50 -3.97 8.50
C ARG A 241 -3.45 -5.01 9.59
N THR A 242 -2.74 -4.70 10.67
CA THR A 242 -2.67 -5.47 11.91
C THR A 242 -2.75 -4.51 13.11
N ASP A 243 -2.74 -5.05 14.33
CA ASP A 243 -2.63 -4.24 15.55
C ASP A 243 -1.23 -3.63 15.75
N GLU A 244 -0.22 -4.11 15.00
CA GLU A 244 1.17 -3.67 15.12
C GLU A 244 1.58 -2.66 14.04
N HIS A 245 0.99 -2.76 12.85
CA HIS A 245 1.30 -1.90 11.73
C HIS A 245 0.21 -1.85 10.67
N ILE A 246 0.26 -0.78 9.88
CA ILE A 246 -0.36 -0.69 8.55
C ILE A 246 0.77 -0.56 7.53
N SER A 247 0.73 -1.37 6.48
CA SER A 247 1.70 -1.30 5.37
C SER A 247 0.98 -1.27 4.04
N VAL A 248 1.43 -0.41 3.13
CA VAL A 248 0.88 -0.27 1.78
C VAL A 248 1.97 -0.49 0.73
N TRP A 249 1.69 -1.31 -0.26
CA TRP A 249 2.57 -1.61 -1.39
C TRP A 249 1.94 -1.18 -2.70
N PHE A 250 2.78 -0.76 -3.64
CA PHE A 250 2.43 -0.60 -5.04
C PHE A 250 3.39 -1.36 -5.95
N TRP A 251 2.84 -2.05 -6.94
CA TRP A 251 3.58 -2.65 -8.04
C TRP A 251 2.99 -2.24 -9.38
N ASP A 252 3.83 -1.62 -10.21
CA ASP A 252 3.50 -1.26 -11.59
C ASP A 252 3.23 -2.50 -12.45
N ARG A 253 2.24 -2.41 -13.35
CA ARG A 253 1.84 -3.51 -14.25
C ARG A 253 2.98 -4.02 -15.13
N GLN A 254 3.81 -3.11 -15.65
CA GLN A 254 4.95 -3.40 -16.52
C GLN A 254 6.19 -3.81 -15.72
N GLY A 255 6.14 -3.66 -14.39
CA GLY A 255 7.20 -4.07 -13.49
C GLY A 255 7.33 -5.60 -13.35
N ASN A 256 8.53 -6.04 -12.98
CA ASN A 256 8.84 -7.44 -12.70
C ASN A 256 8.97 -7.76 -11.20
N THR A 257 8.59 -6.81 -10.33
CA THR A 257 8.75 -6.91 -8.87
C THR A 257 7.49 -7.39 -8.16
N VAL A 258 6.35 -7.47 -8.85
CA VAL A 258 5.09 -7.93 -8.25
C VAL A 258 5.20 -9.40 -7.78
N PRO A 259 4.93 -9.69 -6.50
CA PRO A 259 4.89 -11.04 -5.98
C PRO A 259 3.87 -11.92 -6.74
N ARG A 260 4.18 -13.21 -6.89
CA ARG A 260 3.35 -14.13 -7.67
C ARG A 260 1.96 -14.32 -7.06
N ASP A 261 1.87 -14.35 -5.74
CA ASP A 261 0.63 -14.47 -4.98
C ASP A 261 -0.27 -13.24 -5.15
N VAL A 262 0.30 -12.02 -5.11
CA VAL A 262 -0.38 -10.77 -5.45
C VAL A 262 -0.90 -10.80 -6.90
N LYS A 263 0.00 -11.06 -7.86
CA LYS A 263 -0.33 -11.03 -9.30
C LYS A 263 -1.41 -12.05 -9.69
N ARG A 264 -1.37 -13.25 -9.10
CA ARG A 264 -2.28 -14.35 -9.46
C ARG A 264 -3.50 -14.48 -8.56
N GLY A 265 -3.52 -13.86 -7.38
CA GLY A 265 -4.58 -14.05 -6.39
C GLY A 265 -4.65 -15.49 -5.91
N THR A 266 -3.55 -15.99 -5.32
CA THR A 266 -3.50 -17.35 -4.77
C THR A 266 -4.40 -17.48 -3.54
N LEU A 267 -4.71 -18.71 -3.11
CA LEU A 267 -5.52 -18.95 -1.90
C LEU A 267 -4.87 -18.41 -0.62
N LEU A 268 -3.53 -18.38 -0.58
CA LEU A 268 -2.73 -17.94 0.55
C LEU A 268 -1.83 -16.78 0.12
N VAL A 269 -1.63 -15.81 1.02
CA VAL A 269 -0.65 -14.73 0.86
C VAL A 269 0.20 -14.58 2.12
N ASP A 270 1.41 -14.07 1.94
CA ASP A 270 2.36 -13.79 3.02
C ASP A 270 3.06 -12.44 2.76
N PRO A 271 2.53 -11.33 3.31
CA PRO A 271 3.07 -9.98 3.11
C PRO A 271 4.55 -9.83 3.47
N LYS A 272 5.09 -10.68 4.37
CA LYS A 272 6.52 -10.65 4.72
C LYS A 272 7.43 -10.98 3.53
N LYS A 273 6.89 -11.67 2.51
CA LYS A 273 7.60 -12.02 1.27
C LYS A 273 7.44 -10.98 0.16
N TRP A 274 6.67 -9.91 0.40
CA TRP A 274 6.37 -8.89 -0.60
C TRP A 274 7.45 -7.81 -0.73
N GLY A 275 8.44 -7.84 0.16
CA GLY A 275 9.53 -6.85 0.21
C GLY A 275 9.13 -5.59 0.97
N VAL A 276 9.98 -4.56 0.87
CA VAL A 276 9.79 -3.30 1.61
C VAL A 276 8.55 -2.56 1.08
N PRO A 277 7.61 -2.15 1.94
CA PRO A 277 6.41 -1.43 1.52
C PRO A 277 6.71 -0.04 0.96
N SER A 278 5.76 0.51 0.21
CA SER A 278 5.78 1.91 -0.24
C SER A 278 5.55 2.86 0.93
N ALA A 279 4.61 2.53 1.80
CA ALA A 279 4.34 3.24 3.05
C ALA A 279 4.25 2.25 4.22
N HIS A 280 4.84 2.61 5.36
CA HIS A 280 4.78 1.80 6.57
C HIS A 280 4.40 2.68 7.76
N PHE A 281 3.40 2.28 8.51
CA PHE A 281 2.92 2.95 9.71
C PHE A 281 3.07 2.00 10.89
N PRO A 282 4.17 2.07 11.66
CA PRO A 282 4.39 1.21 12.83
C PRO A 282 3.66 1.76 14.07
N ASN A 283 3.40 0.90 15.05
CA ASN A 283 2.74 1.28 16.30
C ASN A 283 3.63 2.01 17.32
N THR A 284 4.85 2.42 16.95
CA THR A 284 5.85 3.01 17.86
C THR A 284 5.33 4.17 18.70
N SER A 285 4.46 5.01 18.11
CA SER A 285 3.82 6.15 18.79
C SER A 285 2.36 6.27 18.38
N CYS A 286 1.73 5.11 18.10
CA CYS A 286 0.35 5.00 17.67
C CYS A 286 -0.19 3.60 17.99
N ASP A 287 -1.05 3.48 18.99
CA ASP A 287 -1.69 2.21 19.32
C ASP A 287 -2.89 1.95 18.39
N PHE A 288 -2.71 1.18 17.32
CA PHE A 288 -3.75 0.95 16.32
C PHE A 288 -5.04 0.39 16.90
N THR A 289 -5.00 -0.37 18.00
CA THR A 289 -6.19 -0.91 18.67
C THR A 289 -7.08 0.18 19.29
N GLN A 290 -6.54 1.37 19.54
CA GLN A 290 -7.26 2.51 20.09
C GLN A 290 -7.71 3.53 19.05
N PHE A 291 -7.10 3.52 17.87
CA PHE A 291 -7.33 4.52 16.82
C PHE A 291 -8.08 3.97 15.62
N PHE A 292 -8.07 2.65 15.40
CA PHE A 292 -8.73 2.03 14.27
C PHE A 292 -9.73 0.97 14.73
N GLN A 293 -10.95 1.07 14.21
CA GLN A 293 -12.02 0.10 14.40
C GLN A 293 -12.20 -0.73 13.13
N GLU A 294 -13.23 -1.57 13.07
CA GLU A 294 -13.57 -2.28 11.85
C GLU A 294 -13.93 -1.26 10.74
N ASN A 295 -13.21 -1.27 9.63
CA ASN A 295 -13.39 -0.30 8.55
C ASN A 295 -14.07 -0.93 7.34
N HIS A 296 -14.87 -0.12 6.65
CA HIS A 296 -15.34 -0.43 5.31
C HIS A 296 -14.30 0.02 4.29
N ILE A 297 -14.08 -0.78 3.26
CA ILE A 297 -13.43 -0.33 2.01
C ILE A 297 -14.38 0.59 1.26
N ILE A 298 -13.87 1.75 0.81
CA ILE A 298 -14.58 2.76 0.04
C ILE A 298 -13.82 3.05 -1.25
N ILE A 299 -14.56 3.23 -2.34
CA ILE A 299 -14.03 3.66 -3.64
C ILE A 299 -14.92 4.76 -4.16
N ASN A 300 -14.34 5.92 -4.44
CA ASN A 300 -15.09 7.06 -4.93
C ASN A 300 -14.28 7.93 -5.88
N LEU A 301 -15.02 8.77 -6.60
CA LEU A 301 -14.48 9.85 -7.40
C LEU A 301 -15.27 11.11 -7.06
N THR A 302 -14.68 12.02 -6.28
CA THR A 302 -15.20 13.40 -6.13
C THR A 302 -14.47 14.34 -7.08
N LEU A 303 -14.93 15.58 -7.14
CA LEU A 303 -14.41 16.64 -8.00
C LEU A 303 -14.30 17.93 -7.19
N CYS A 304 -13.19 18.66 -7.32
CA CYS A 304 -12.92 19.89 -6.56
C CYS A 304 -12.93 19.66 -5.03
N GLY A 305 -13.81 20.33 -4.30
CA GLY A 305 -13.92 20.19 -2.85
C GLY A 305 -12.69 20.67 -2.08
N ASP A 306 -12.62 20.21 -0.84
CA ASP A 306 -11.70 20.72 0.18
C ASP A 306 -10.21 20.53 -0.18
N TRP A 307 -9.88 19.52 -0.99
CA TRP A 307 -8.51 19.31 -1.43
C TRP A 307 -8.29 19.68 -2.91
N ALA A 308 -8.93 18.99 -3.85
CA ALA A 308 -8.64 19.22 -5.27
C ALA A 308 -8.99 20.64 -5.71
N GLY A 309 -10.06 21.23 -5.17
CA GLY A 309 -10.45 22.61 -5.43
C GLY A 309 -9.43 23.61 -4.92
N ASN A 310 -8.95 23.41 -3.69
CA ASN A 310 -7.95 24.29 -3.06
C ASN A 310 -6.56 24.18 -3.72
N ALA A 311 -6.15 22.99 -4.16
CA ALA A 311 -4.89 22.77 -4.85
C ALA A 311 -4.90 23.22 -6.33
N TYR A 312 -6.09 23.34 -6.94
CA TYR A 312 -6.28 23.47 -8.38
C TYR A 312 -5.45 24.57 -9.06
N GLY A 313 -5.38 25.75 -8.44
CA GLY A 313 -4.67 26.90 -9.02
C GLY A 313 -3.17 26.67 -9.19
N ALA A 314 -2.59 25.71 -8.46
CA ALA A 314 -1.16 25.39 -8.50
C ALA A 314 -0.81 24.24 -9.46
N THR A 315 -1.79 23.57 -10.06
CA THR A 315 -1.57 22.33 -10.83
C THR A 315 -1.55 22.54 -12.35
N GLY A 316 -1.56 23.80 -12.80
CA GLY A 316 -1.58 24.14 -14.24
C GLY A 316 -2.92 23.90 -14.92
N CYS A 317 -3.98 23.69 -14.15
CA CYS A 317 -5.32 23.44 -14.66
C CYS A 317 -6.02 24.73 -15.15
N PRO A 318 -6.92 24.64 -16.14
CA PRO A 318 -7.57 25.82 -16.73
C PRO A 318 -8.72 26.34 -15.85
N SER A 319 -9.00 27.64 -15.94
CA SER A 319 -10.13 28.29 -15.23
C SER A 319 -10.08 28.08 -13.70
N THR A 320 -11.22 28.24 -13.03
CA THR A 320 -11.43 27.73 -11.66
C THR A 320 -11.87 26.26 -11.71
N CYS A 321 -11.67 25.52 -10.61
CA CYS A 321 -12.04 24.11 -10.54
C CYS A 321 -13.54 23.90 -10.84
N ILE A 322 -14.40 24.70 -10.21
CA ILE A 322 -15.87 24.60 -10.37
C ILE A 322 -16.28 24.91 -11.81
N ASP A 323 -15.72 25.96 -12.42
CA ASP A 323 -16.06 26.33 -13.80
C ASP A 323 -15.62 25.26 -14.78
N HIS A 324 -14.44 24.68 -14.60
CA HIS A 324 -13.95 23.58 -15.44
C HIS A 324 -14.84 22.35 -15.31
N VAL A 325 -15.17 21.94 -14.08
CA VAL A 325 -16.07 20.81 -13.82
C VAL A 325 -17.46 21.06 -14.39
N ASN A 326 -17.98 22.29 -14.36
CA ASN A 326 -19.29 22.60 -14.92
C ASN A 326 -19.30 22.59 -16.45
N SER A 327 -18.27 23.17 -17.08
CA SER A 327 -18.32 23.55 -18.51
C SER A 327 -17.58 22.62 -19.48
N SER A 328 -16.72 21.72 -18.99
CA SER A 328 -15.89 20.85 -19.83
C SER A 328 -16.16 19.35 -19.60
N PRO A 329 -17.38 18.82 -19.86
CA PRO A 329 -17.70 17.41 -19.65
C PRO A 329 -16.73 16.43 -20.34
N GLU A 330 -16.27 16.77 -21.55
CA GLU A 330 -15.34 15.97 -22.33
C GLU A 330 -13.97 15.80 -21.68
N ALA A 331 -13.58 16.68 -20.75
CA ALA A 331 -12.33 16.53 -19.99
C ALA A 331 -12.37 15.33 -19.02
N PHE A 332 -13.54 14.79 -18.74
CA PHE A 332 -13.75 13.70 -17.78
C PHE A 332 -13.95 12.32 -18.43
N THR A 333 -13.64 12.15 -19.72
CA THR A 333 -13.74 10.83 -20.37
C THR A 333 -12.78 9.80 -19.76
N GLU A 334 -11.61 10.26 -19.30
CA GLU A 334 -10.61 9.44 -18.60
C GLU A 334 -10.76 9.49 -17.07
N ALA A 335 -11.84 10.08 -16.55
CA ALA A 335 -12.13 10.13 -15.12
C ALA A 335 -12.90 8.87 -14.68
N TYR A 336 -12.25 7.71 -14.77
CA TYR A 336 -12.81 6.42 -14.36
C TYR A 336 -11.78 5.47 -13.75
N PHE A 337 -12.23 4.67 -12.79
CA PHE A 337 -11.55 3.45 -12.37
C PHE A 337 -11.91 2.30 -13.31
N ASP A 338 -10.92 1.48 -13.70
CA ASP A 338 -11.12 0.11 -14.16
C ASP A 338 -10.43 -0.83 -13.18
N ILE A 339 -11.24 -1.60 -12.44
CA ILE A 339 -10.77 -2.50 -11.40
C ILE A 339 -10.98 -3.93 -11.88
N GLY A 340 -9.88 -4.69 -11.98
CA GLY A 340 -9.93 -6.11 -12.33
C GLY A 340 -10.48 -6.97 -11.19
N SER A 341 -9.97 -6.74 -9.96
CA SER A 341 -10.45 -7.44 -8.77
C SER A 341 -10.03 -6.77 -7.47
N ILE A 342 -10.79 -7.01 -6.40
CA ILE A 342 -10.38 -6.80 -5.01
C ILE A 342 -10.38 -8.16 -4.31
N ARG A 343 -9.24 -8.54 -3.74
CA ARG A 343 -9.08 -9.81 -3.02
C ARG A 343 -8.79 -9.52 -1.55
N ILE A 344 -9.61 -10.09 -0.68
CA ILE A 344 -9.50 -9.93 0.78
C ILE A 344 -9.00 -11.23 1.38
N TYR A 345 -8.06 -11.12 2.31
CA TYR A 345 -7.48 -12.24 3.04
C TYR A 345 -7.50 -11.97 4.54
N GLU A 346 -7.90 -12.97 5.31
CA GLU A 346 -8.04 -12.89 6.78
C GLU A 346 -7.38 -14.13 7.40
N HIS A 347 -7.11 -14.09 8.71
CA HIS A 347 -6.74 -15.30 9.45
C HIS A 347 -8.00 -16.13 9.75
N LEU A 348 -7.89 -17.46 9.59
CA LEU A 348 -8.93 -18.43 9.97
C LEU A 348 -8.79 -18.94 11.40
#